data_AF-A0A0M3HHE7-F1
#
_entry.id   AF-A0A0M3HHE7-F1
#
_cell.length_a   1.000
_cell.length_b   1.000
_cell.length_c   1.000
_cell.angle_alpha   90.00
_cell.angle_beta   90.00
_cell.angle_gamma   90.00
#
_symmetry.space_group_name_H-M   'P 1'
#
loop_
_entity.id
_entity.type
_entity.pdbx_description
1 polymer ?
#
loop_
_entity_poly.entity_id
_entity_poly.type
_entity_poly.pdbx_seq_one_letter_code
_entity_poly.pdbx_strand_id
1 'polypeptide(L)'
;MNNNIIDSIYYSYDLLDSQRIRTRNGQYIIVEEGKSQSKLPLLNCIEIEDGDITAIDGVVHILQRPLSTSTRNILETLSMRNDFSTFIEC
;
A
#
# COMPACT_ATOMS: atom_id res chain seq x y z
N MET A 1 8.65 -13.00 -2.12
CA MET A 1 8.13 -12.51 -3.43
C MET A 1 7.98 -11.00 -3.34
N ASN A 2 8.29 -10.28 -4.41
CA ASN A 2 8.37 -8.82 -4.40
C ASN A 2 6.98 -8.18 -4.57
N ASN A 3 6.57 -7.36 -3.59
CA ASN A 3 5.28 -6.67 -3.52
C ASN A 3 5.28 -5.27 -4.13
N ASN A 4 6.42 -4.82 -4.64
CA ASN A 4 6.68 -3.45 -5.05
C ASN A 4 6.67 -3.25 -6.57
N ILE A 5 6.09 -4.18 -7.33
CA ILE A 5 6.01 -4.12 -8.78
C ILE A 5 4.55 -4.28 -9.21
N ILE A 6 4.11 -3.37 -10.07
CA ILE A 6 2.79 -3.33 -10.70
C ILE A 6 2.99 -3.29 -12.23
N ASP A 7 1.99 -3.73 -13.00
CA ASP A 7 2.12 -3.84 -14.47
C ASP A 7 1.64 -2.59 -15.23
N SER A 8 1.01 -1.65 -14.53
CA SER A 8 0.56 -0.36 -15.07
C SER A 8 1.45 0.78 -14.60
N ILE A 9 1.54 1.85 -15.40
CA ILE A 9 2.25 3.08 -15.05
C ILE A 9 1.26 4.01 -14.35
N TYR A 10 1.63 4.46 -13.14
CA TYR A 10 0.90 5.48 -12.40
C TYR A 10 1.87 6.55 -11.95
N TYR A 11 1.58 7.81 -12.28
CA TYR A 11 2.17 8.96 -11.61
C TYR A 11 1.45 9.22 -10.28
N SER A 12 2.08 9.96 -9.37
CA SER A 12 1.49 10.27 -8.06
C SER A 12 0.15 10.99 -8.18
N TYR A 13 -0.06 11.77 -9.24
CA TYR A 13 -1.32 12.46 -9.51
C TYR A 13 -2.42 11.60 -10.17
N ASP A 14 -2.06 10.42 -10.68
CA ASP A 14 -3.04 9.46 -11.24
C ASP A 14 -3.67 8.57 -10.15
N LEU A 15 -3.04 8.54 -8.97
CA LEU A 15 -3.44 7.71 -7.84
C LEU A 15 -4.65 8.33 -7.13
N LEU A 16 -5.75 7.60 -7.14
CA LEU A 16 -7.03 8.05 -6.58
C LEU A 16 -7.25 7.44 -5.19
N ASP A 17 -7.92 8.18 -4.30
CA ASP A 17 -8.28 7.65 -3.00
C ASP A 17 -9.08 6.34 -3.10
N SER A 18 -8.79 5.42 -2.18
CA SER A 18 -9.39 4.09 -2.12
C SER A 18 -9.13 3.21 -3.36
N GLN A 19 -8.27 3.65 -4.30
CA GLN A 19 -7.92 2.86 -5.46
C GLN A 19 -7.19 1.58 -5.05
N ARG A 20 -7.63 0.47 -5.61
CA ARG A 20 -7.05 -0.85 -5.37
C ARG A 20 -6.21 -1.29 -6.56
N ILE A 21 -4.89 -1.28 -6.39
CA ILE A 21 -3.91 -1.62 -7.44
C ILE A 21 -3.39 -3.03 -7.18
N ARG A 22 -3.46 -3.90 -8.20
CA ARG A 22 -2.96 -5.27 -8.11
C ARG A 22 -1.45 -5.29 -8.41
N THR A 23 -0.68 -5.89 -7.52
CA THR A 23 0.75 -6.15 -7.73
C THR A 23 0.96 -7.40 -8.58
N ARG A 24 2.13 -7.54 -9.19
CA ARG A 24 2.45 -8.70 -10.04
C ARG A 24 2.37 -10.04 -9.30
N ASN A 25 2.65 -10.04 -7.99
CA ASN A 25 2.52 -11.23 -7.15
C ASN A 25 1.07 -11.50 -6.68
N GLY A 26 0.09 -10.74 -7.16
CA GLY A 26 -1.33 -10.96 -6.91
C GLY A 26 -1.88 -10.34 -5.62
N GLN A 27 -1.04 -9.64 -4.86
CA GLN A 27 -1.47 -8.86 -3.68
C GLN A 27 -2.01 -7.49 -4.13
N TYR A 28 -2.44 -6.68 -3.15
CA TYR A 28 -3.05 -5.39 -3.42
C TYR A 28 -2.38 -4.27 -2.64
N ILE A 29 -2.22 -3.15 -3.32
CA ILE A 29 -1.91 -1.85 -2.76
C ILE A 29 -3.23 -1.08 -2.72
N ILE A 30 -3.54 -0.50 -1.57
CA ILE A 30 -4.63 0.43 -1.37
C ILE A 30 -4.02 1.82 -1.32
N VAL A 31 -4.51 2.68 -2.21
CA VAL A 31 -4.15 4.10 -2.24
C VAL A 31 -5.04 4.83 -1.23
N GLU A 32 -4.44 5.73 -0.47
CA GLU A 32 -5.12 6.57 0.51
C GLU A 32 -4.75 8.03 0.26
N GLU A 33 -5.66 8.97 0.52
CA GLU A 33 -5.35 10.40 0.48
C GLU A 33 -4.15 10.76 1.37
N GLY A 34 -3.33 11.68 0.87
CA GLY A 34 -2.22 12.28 1.61
C GLY A 34 -2.64 12.88 2.95
N LYS A 35 -1.74 12.83 3.94
CA LYS A 35 -1.93 13.58 5.19
C LYS A 35 -1.99 15.08 4.89
N SER A 36 -2.65 15.88 5.73
CA SER A 36 -2.82 17.33 5.49
C SER A 36 -1.55 18.14 5.19
N GLN A 37 -0.35 17.62 5.51
CA GLN A 37 0.94 18.26 5.23
C GLN A 37 1.64 17.73 3.95
N SER A 38 1.31 16.52 3.49
CA SER A 38 1.84 15.92 2.26
C SER A 38 0.73 15.82 1.22
N LYS A 39 0.89 16.48 0.07
CA LYS A 39 -0.07 16.37 -1.03
C LYS A 39 0.01 15.02 -1.76
N LEU A 40 1.02 14.21 -1.46
CA LEU A 40 1.21 12.92 -2.13
C LEU A 40 0.35 11.84 -1.46
N PRO A 41 -0.25 10.92 -2.25
CA PRO A 41 -0.99 9.79 -1.72
C PRO A 41 -0.13 8.85 -0.87
N LEU A 42 -0.78 8.05 -0.03
CA LEU A 42 -0.15 6.95 0.67
C LEU A 42 -0.44 5.63 -0.04
N LEU A 43 0.49 4.69 0.05
CA LEU A 43 0.35 3.32 -0.44
C LEU A 43 0.39 2.37 0.76
N ASN A 44 -0.74 1.75 1.12
CA ASN A 44 -0.89 0.92 2.33
C ASN A 44 -0.35 1.63 3.59
N CYS A 45 -0.78 2.87 3.82
CA CYS A 45 -0.35 3.72 4.94
C CYS A 45 1.15 4.09 4.91
N ILE A 46 1.80 4.05 3.75
CA ILE A 46 3.20 4.44 3.57
C ILE A 46 3.26 5.67 2.68
N GLU A 47 3.96 6.70 3.15
CA GLU A 47 4.16 7.95 2.43
C GLU A 47 5.15 7.75 1.27
N ILE A 48 4.83 8.38 0.14
CA ILE A 48 5.79 8.64 -0.94
C ILE A 48 6.66 9.82 -0.49
N GLU A 49 7.99 9.66 -0.49
CA GLU A 49 8.92 10.65 0.06
C GLU A 49 9.15 11.86 -0.86
N ASP A 50 9.18 11.63 -2.17
CA ASP A 50 9.54 12.62 -3.18
C ASP A 50 8.67 12.45 -4.44
N GLY A 51 8.82 13.34 -5.41
CA GLY A 51 8.14 13.26 -6.69
C GLY A 51 8.48 12.02 -7.52
N ASP A 52 7.69 11.82 -8.58
CA ASP A 52 7.80 10.69 -9.49
C ASP A 52 9.16 10.65 -10.22
N ILE A 53 9.88 9.53 -10.12
CA ILE A 53 11.05 9.28 -10.98
C ILE A 53 10.56 8.65 -12.28
N THR A 54 10.53 9.46 -13.35
CA THR A 54 10.07 9.01 -14.67
C THR A 54 11.18 8.24 -15.39
N ALA A 55 10.88 7.02 -15.81
CA ALA A 55 11.70 6.19 -16.70
C ALA A 55 11.08 6.13 -18.10
N ILE A 56 11.75 5.45 -19.04
CA ILE A 56 11.28 5.33 -20.43
C ILE A 56 9.95 4.55 -20.50
N ASP A 57 9.81 3.54 -19.66
CA ASP A 57 8.73 2.55 -19.67
C ASP A 57 8.03 2.41 -18.31
N GLY A 58 8.22 3.39 -17.42
CA GLY A 58 7.63 3.31 -16.09
C GLY A 58 7.88 4.54 -15.21
N VAL A 59 7.39 4.44 -13.99
CA VAL A 59 7.59 5.41 -12.91
C VAL A 59 8.07 4.66 -11.68
N VAL A 60 9.06 5.21 -10.99
CA VAL A 60 9.53 4.71 -9.70
C VAL A 60 9.10 5.68 -8.61
N HIS A 61 8.41 5.14 -7.61
CA HIS A 61 7.99 5.84 -6.38
C HIS A 61 8.95 5.49 -5.25
N ILE A 62 9.53 6.50 -4.59
CA ILE A 62 10.34 6.30 -3.37
C ILE A 62 9.41 6.34 -2.16
N LEU A 63 9.46 5.30 -1.33
CA LEU A 63 8.62 5.15 -0.16
C LEU A 63 9.44 5.27 1.13
N GLN A 64 8.84 5.88 2.15
CA GLN A 64 9.50 6.11 3.45
C GLN A 64 9.92 4.82 4.17
N ARG A 65 9.27 3.70 3.84
CA ARG A 65 9.55 2.38 4.40
C ARG A 65 9.17 1.28 3.41
N PRO A 66 9.67 0.05 3.59
CA PRO A 66 9.32 -1.07 2.72
C PRO A 66 7.80 -1.28 2.62
N LEU A 67 7.32 -1.42 1.39
CA LEU A 67 5.91 -1.68 1.10
C LEU A 67 5.47 -3.02 1.67
N SER A 68 4.49 -2.99 2.57
CA SER A 68 3.85 -4.17 3.12
C SER A 68 2.44 -4.33 2.56
N THR A 69 2.05 -5.57 2.28
CA THR A 69 0.72 -5.93 1.80
C THR A 69 0.17 -7.03 2.71
N SER A 70 -1.12 -6.98 3.03
CA SER A 70 -1.77 -8.04 3.82
C SER A 70 -2.46 -9.03 2.89
N THR A 71 -2.33 -10.32 3.21
CA THR A 71 -3.17 -11.39 2.63
C THR A 71 -4.30 -11.81 3.56
N ARG A 72 -4.32 -11.27 4.80
CA ARG A 72 -5.25 -11.66 5.84
C ARG A 72 -6.27 -10.57 6.10
N ASN A 73 -7.49 -10.97 6.41
CA ASN A 73 -8.49 -10.06 6.95
C ASN A 73 -8.24 -9.77 8.44
N ILE A 74 -9.05 -8.87 9.01
CA ILE A 74 -8.93 -8.44 10.40
C ILE A 74 -9.07 -9.65 11.34
N LEU A 75 -10.11 -10.47 11.16
CA LEU A 75 -10.37 -11.63 12.02
C LEU A 75 -9.20 -12.62 12.00
N GLU A 76 -8.71 -12.98 10.82
CA GLU A 76 -7.56 -13.88 10.66
C GLU A 76 -6.30 -13.32 11.33
N THR A 77 -6.08 -12.00 11.25
CA THR A 77 -4.94 -11.35 11.90
C THR A 77 -5.06 -11.39 13.43
N LEU A 78 -6.28 -11.19 13.95
CA LEU A 78 -6.55 -11.27 15.39
C LEU A 78 -6.44 -12.72 15.89
N SER A 79 -6.96 -13.70 15.16
CA SER A 79 -6.92 -15.12 15.55
C SER A 79 -5.51 -15.70 15.66
N MET A 80 -4.52 -15.08 15.01
CA MET A 80 -3.11 -15.47 15.13
C MET A 80 -2.43 -14.97 16.42
N ARG A 81 -3.13 -14.15 17.21
CA ARG A 81 -2.57 -13.40 18.34
C ARG A 81 -3.27 -13.78 19.62
N ASN A 82 -2.57 -14.54 20.48
CA ASN A 82 -3.11 -15.02 21.75
C ASN A 82 -3.52 -13.86 22.69
N ASP A 83 -2.90 -12.69 22.55
CA ASP A 83 -3.21 -11.48 23.30
C ASP A 83 -4.57 -10.83 22.92
N PHE A 84 -5.22 -11.30 21.85
CA PHE A 84 -6.57 -10.89 21.46
C PHE A 84 -7.65 -11.95 21.69
N SER A 85 -7.32 -13.08 22.32
CA SER A 85 -8.27 -14.20 22.55
C SER A 85 -9.58 -13.76 23.19
N THR A 86 -9.52 -12.98 24.28
CA THR A 86 -10.74 -12.46 24.96
C THR A 86 -11.62 -11.61 24.04
N PHE A 87 -11.05 -10.83 23.13
CA PHE A 87 -11.82 -9.97 22.21
C PHE A 87 -12.53 -10.78 21.11
N ILE A 88 -11.95 -11.92 20.70
CA ILE A 88 -12.50 -12.77 19.63
C ILE A 88 -13.58 -13.70 20.16
N GLU A 89 -13.45 -14.16 21.41
CA GLU A 89 -14.36 -15.11 22.04
C GLU A 89 -15.61 -14.45 22.67
N CYS A 90 -15.66 -13.12 22.71
CA CYS A 90 -16.78 -12.34 23.29
C CYS A 90 -18.04 -12.33 22.44
#